data_AF-G4A8A3-F1
#
_entry.id   AF-G4A8A3-F1
#
_cell.length_a   1.000
_cell.length_b   1.000
_cell.length_c   1.000
_cell.angle_alpha   90.00
_cell.angle_beta   90.00
_cell.angle_gamma   90.00
#
_symmetry.space_group_name_H-M   'P 1'
#
loop_
_entity.id
_entity.type
_entity.pdbx_description
1 polymer ?
#
loop_
_entity_poly.entity_id
_entity_poly.type
_entity_poly.pdbx_seq_one_letter_code
_entity_poly.pdbx_strand_id
1 'polypeptide(L)'
;MGTAPEGFENKEIPFIIVIDKQGKFIQLEDTREQERKKKIGRKFLIPKDQHTTGKNAYKVSNILWDHYGYVLAFPKEVEGISKKTPEEIEAEKKKNYILANNQHISFIAKVDELKQALPDDTGISAVAAFLASSEEKHKVMQSKNWAECSKIKGCNLSFRLAEETAALVCQSQVVQDYLRQTNQDNSDNAPKGICLVTGKPASIARLHNAITRSHLRVAVC
;
A
#
# COMPACT_ATOMS: atom_id res chain seq x y z
N MET A 1 -5.18 -21.65 -12.82
CA MET A 1 -4.63 -20.29 -12.61
C MET A 1 -3.44 -20.43 -11.70
N GLY A 2 -2.26 -19.98 -12.13
CA GLY A 2 -1.04 -20.05 -11.32
C GLY A 2 -1.14 -19.18 -10.07
N THR A 3 -0.53 -19.62 -8.98
CA THR A 3 -0.32 -18.78 -7.79
C THR A 3 0.52 -17.57 -8.16
N ALA A 4 0.20 -16.39 -7.62
CA ALA A 4 1.02 -15.19 -7.85
C ALA A 4 2.48 -15.45 -7.39
N PRO A 5 3.49 -14.87 -8.08
CA PRO A 5 4.88 -14.96 -7.63
C PRO A 5 5.04 -14.52 -6.17
N GLU A 6 6.00 -15.12 -5.47
CA GLU A 6 6.28 -14.74 -4.08
C GLU A 6 6.57 -13.24 -3.95
N GLY A 7 5.98 -12.60 -2.94
CA GLY A 7 6.06 -11.15 -2.75
C GLY A 7 5.02 -10.33 -3.53
N PHE A 8 4.18 -10.97 -4.37
CA PHE A 8 3.14 -10.31 -5.15
C PHE A 8 1.75 -10.92 -4.89
N GLU A 9 0.71 -10.16 -5.20
CA GLU A 9 -0.67 -10.63 -5.17
C GLU A 9 -1.51 -10.01 -6.30
N ASN A 10 -2.59 -10.68 -6.70
CA ASN A 10 -3.59 -10.09 -7.57
C ASN A 10 -4.56 -9.27 -6.70
N LYS A 11 -4.37 -7.95 -6.64
CA LYS A 11 -5.18 -7.04 -5.82
C LYS A 11 -6.14 -6.22 -6.68
N GLU A 12 -7.33 -6.00 -6.17
CA GLU A 12 -8.28 -5.04 -6.76
C GLU A 12 -7.84 -3.61 -6.45
N ILE A 13 -7.68 -2.79 -7.51
CA ILE A 13 -7.40 -1.36 -7.42
C ILE A 13 -8.53 -0.60 -8.12
N PRO A 14 -9.56 -0.16 -7.38
CA PRO A 14 -10.75 0.45 -7.97
C PRO A 14 -10.49 1.79 -8.67
N PHE A 15 -9.50 2.56 -8.23
CA PHE A 15 -9.16 3.83 -8.85
C PHE A 15 -7.65 4.01 -9.00
N ILE A 16 -7.24 4.67 -10.09
CA ILE A 16 -5.84 4.97 -10.40
C ILE A 16 -5.67 6.49 -10.47
N ILE A 17 -4.67 7.01 -9.77
CA ILE A 17 -4.22 8.40 -9.93
C ILE A 17 -3.28 8.43 -11.13
N VAL A 18 -3.72 9.03 -12.23
CA VAL A 18 -2.91 9.23 -13.43
C VAL A 18 -2.15 10.55 -13.28
N ILE A 19 -0.82 10.49 -13.43
CA ILE A 19 0.09 11.62 -13.27
C ILE A 19 1.03 11.74 -14.47
N ASP A 20 1.54 12.93 -14.75
CA ASP A 20 2.66 13.10 -15.69
C ASP A 20 4.02 12.79 -15.04
N LYS A 21 5.11 12.84 -15.81
CA LYS A 21 6.49 12.60 -15.32
C LYS A 21 6.95 13.59 -14.25
N GLN A 22 6.30 14.75 -14.16
CA GLN A 22 6.61 15.80 -13.19
C GLN A 22 5.75 15.65 -11.92
N GLY A 23 4.90 14.62 -11.85
CA GLY A 23 4.01 14.38 -10.71
C GLY A 23 2.75 15.25 -10.71
N LYS A 24 2.41 15.89 -11.83
CA LYS A 24 1.14 16.63 -11.93
C LYS A 24 -0.02 15.67 -12.14
N PHE A 25 -1.10 15.91 -11.43
CA PHE A 25 -2.34 15.18 -11.58
C PHE A 25 -2.99 15.43 -12.94
N ILE A 26 -3.36 14.34 -13.61
CA ILE A 26 -4.07 14.38 -14.89
C ILE A 26 -5.52 13.97 -14.69
N GLN A 27 -5.76 12.80 -14.09
CA GLN A 27 -7.11 12.31 -13.82
C GLN A 27 -7.14 11.24 -12.74
N LEU A 28 -8.31 11.06 -12.12
CA LEU A 28 -8.62 9.92 -11.27
C LEU A 28 -9.45 8.93 -12.09
N GLU A 29 -8.84 7.85 -12.52
CA GLU A 29 -9.47 6.86 -13.39
C GLU A 29 -10.23 5.82 -12.56
N ASP A 30 -11.49 5.55 -12.93
CA ASP A 30 -12.29 4.47 -12.36
C ASP A 30 -12.03 3.20 -13.15
N THR A 31 -11.48 2.17 -12.51
CA THR A 31 -11.20 0.88 -13.15
C THR A 31 -12.32 -0.13 -12.95
N ARG A 32 -13.38 0.26 -12.22
CA ARG A 32 -14.45 -0.66 -11.86
C ARG A 32 -15.36 -0.88 -13.03
N GLU A 33 -15.65 -2.14 -13.28
CA GLU A 33 -16.64 -2.58 -14.25
C GLU A 33 -17.89 -3.07 -13.51
N GLN A 34 -19.05 -2.90 -14.13
CA GLN A 34 -20.29 -3.40 -13.56
C GLN A 34 -20.41 -4.90 -13.82
N GLU A 35 -20.18 -5.71 -12.79
CA GLU A 35 -20.42 -7.14 -12.82
C GLU A 35 -21.71 -7.46 -12.05
N ARG A 36 -22.78 -7.76 -12.79
CA ARG A 36 -24.14 -7.97 -12.25
C ARG A 36 -24.62 -6.74 -11.45
N LYS A 37 -24.75 -6.88 -10.12
CA LYS A 37 -25.23 -5.84 -9.19
C LYS A 37 -24.09 -5.14 -8.45
N LYS A 38 -22.83 -5.50 -8.69
CA LYS A 38 -21.66 -4.94 -8.00
C LYS A 38 -20.72 -4.29 -9.00
N LYS A 39 -20.11 -3.17 -8.62
CA LYS A 39 -18.95 -2.62 -9.34
C LYS A 39 -17.71 -3.30 -8.77
N ILE A 40 -16.90 -3.90 -9.63
CA ILE A 40 -15.68 -4.63 -9.24
C ILE A 40 -14.51 -3.96 -9.95
N GLY A 41 -13.53 -3.51 -9.17
CA GLY A 41 -12.29 -2.92 -9.67
C GLY A 41 -11.48 -3.92 -10.47
N ARG A 42 -10.67 -3.42 -11.40
CA ARG A 42 -9.70 -4.26 -12.10
C ARG A 42 -8.69 -4.83 -11.11
N LYS A 43 -8.29 -6.09 -11.33
CA LYS A 43 -7.21 -6.73 -10.59
C LYS A 43 -5.87 -6.50 -11.26
N PHE A 44 -4.87 -6.20 -10.46
CA PHE A 44 -3.49 -5.99 -10.90
C PHE A 44 -2.58 -6.92 -10.09
N LEU A 45 -1.57 -7.48 -10.75
CA LEU A 45 -0.48 -8.17 -10.07
C LEU A 45 0.47 -7.12 -9.50
N ILE A 46 0.44 -6.90 -8.18
CA ILE A 46 1.16 -5.80 -7.50
C ILE A 46 1.90 -6.32 -6.26
N PRO A 47 2.81 -5.54 -5.66
CA PRO A 47 3.47 -5.92 -4.42
C PRO A 47 2.46 -6.29 -3.34
N LYS A 48 2.72 -7.39 -2.62
CA LYS A 48 1.80 -7.93 -1.62
C LYS A 48 1.52 -6.95 -0.49
N ASP A 49 0.27 -6.98 0.02
CA ASP A 49 -0.13 -6.22 1.20
C ASP A 49 0.82 -6.45 2.39
N GLN A 50 1.31 -5.36 2.96
CA GLN A 50 2.24 -5.32 4.09
C GLN A 50 1.54 -4.99 5.40
N HIS A 51 0.25 -4.63 5.37
CA HIS A 51 -0.43 -4.22 6.59
C HIS A 51 -0.40 -5.30 7.66
N THR A 52 -0.15 -4.85 8.88
CA THR A 52 -0.19 -5.68 10.09
C THR A 52 -1.27 -5.16 11.02
N THR A 53 -1.61 -5.97 12.02
CA THR A 53 -2.56 -5.55 13.07
C THR A 53 -1.82 -4.93 14.25
N GLY A 54 -2.50 -4.05 14.99
CA GLY A 54 -2.00 -3.49 16.24
C GLY A 54 -1.72 -1.98 16.21
N LYS A 55 -1.26 -1.46 17.35
CA LYS A 55 -1.15 0.00 17.62
C LYS A 55 -0.24 0.78 16.66
N ASN A 56 0.69 0.10 16.00
CA ASN A 56 1.66 0.69 15.07
C ASN A 56 1.35 0.36 13.60
N ALA A 57 0.19 -0.25 13.31
CA ALA A 57 -0.18 -0.63 11.94
C ALA A 57 -0.10 0.55 10.97
N TYR A 58 -0.45 1.75 11.43
CA TYR A 58 -0.40 2.99 10.64
C TYR A 58 1.00 3.35 10.11
N LYS A 59 2.08 2.76 10.68
CA LYS A 59 3.46 2.98 10.27
C LYS A 59 3.89 2.09 9.10
N VAL A 60 3.10 1.08 8.77
CA VAL A 60 3.38 0.14 7.69
C VAL A 60 2.46 0.52 6.54
N SER A 61 3.04 0.85 5.39
CA SER A 61 2.32 1.15 4.16
C SER A 61 2.68 0.15 3.08
N ASN A 62 1.82 0.05 2.07
CA ASN A 62 2.09 -0.71 0.87
C ASN A 62 3.04 0.04 -0.09
N ILE A 63 3.60 -0.68 -1.06
CA ILE A 63 4.62 -0.16 -1.99
C ILE A 63 3.93 0.40 -3.24
N LEU A 64 3.91 1.73 -3.37
CA LEU A 64 3.38 2.46 -4.55
C LEU A 64 1.88 2.21 -4.84
N TRP A 65 1.16 1.68 -3.86
CA TRP A 65 -0.30 1.58 -3.80
C TRP A 65 -0.70 1.59 -2.33
N ASP A 66 -1.88 2.08 -1.98
CA ASP A 66 -2.48 1.94 -0.64
C ASP A 66 -3.91 2.52 -0.63
N HIS A 67 -4.63 2.45 0.49
CA HIS A 67 -5.89 3.16 0.64
C HIS A 67 -5.70 4.69 0.73
N TYR A 68 -6.75 5.47 0.41
CA TYR A 68 -6.69 6.94 0.37
C TYR A 68 -6.19 7.64 1.65
N GLY A 69 -6.14 6.93 2.79
CA GLY A 69 -5.62 7.47 4.05
C GLY A 69 -4.11 7.59 3.99
N TYR A 70 -3.43 6.56 3.50
CA TYR A 70 -2.01 6.58 3.20
C TYR A 70 -1.68 7.43 1.97
N VAL A 71 -2.49 7.37 0.90
CA VAL A 71 -2.14 8.06 -0.36
C VAL A 71 -2.43 9.56 -0.33
N LEU A 72 -3.56 9.99 0.26
CA LEU A 72 -4.07 11.36 0.17
C LEU A 72 -4.28 12.04 1.53
N ALA A 73 -3.87 11.40 2.64
CA ALA A 73 -4.20 11.83 4.00
C ALA A 73 -5.71 11.99 4.25
N PHE A 74 -6.55 11.25 3.52
CA PHE A 74 -8.01 11.37 3.65
C PHE A 74 -8.52 10.55 4.84
N PRO A 75 -9.17 11.17 5.84
CA PRO A 75 -9.61 10.47 7.04
C PRO A 75 -10.78 9.54 6.75
N LYS A 76 -10.79 8.39 7.44
CA LYS A 76 -11.97 7.53 7.46
C LYS A 76 -13.13 8.22 8.18
N GLU A 77 -14.35 7.90 7.75
CA GLU A 77 -15.56 8.37 8.41
C GLU A 77 -15.69 7.81 9.83
N VAL A 78 -16.44 8.52 10.67
CA VAL A 78 -16.81 8.04 12.00
C VAL A 78 -17.83 6.91 11.82
N GLU A 79 -17.54 5.75 12.38
CA GLU A 79 -18.45 4.60 12.30
C GLU A 79 -19.52 4.68 13.39
N GLY A 80 -20.74 4.23 13.12
CA GLY A 80 -21.79 4.17 14.14
C GLY A 80 -22.19 5.54 14.70
N ILE A 81 -22.17 6.59 13.87
CA ILE A 81 -22.56 7.97 14.23
C ILE A 81 -23.90 8.02 14.97
N SER A 82 -24.87 7.20 14.59
CA SER A 82 -26.19 7.14 15.23
C SER A 82 -26.18 6.72 16.71
N LYS A 83 -25.07 6.19 17.21
CA LYS A 83 -24.89 5.74 18.60
C LYS A 83 -23.96 6.64 19.42
N LYS A 84 -23.56 7.80 18.88
CA LYS A 84 -22.56 8.69 19.46
C LYS A 84 -23.13 10.08 19.69
N THR A 85 -22.69 10.71 20.77
CA THR A 85 -22.91 12.14 21.03
C THR A 85 -22.14 13.01 20.03
N PRO A 86 -22.55 14.27 19.82
CA PRO A 86 -21.79 15.23 19.01
C PRO A 86 -20.32 15.34 19.42
N GLU A 87 -20.04 15.31 20.72
CA GLU A 87 -18.69 15.40 21.28
C GLU A 87 -17.84 14.17 20.93
N GLU A 88 -18.41 12.96 21.02
CA GLU A 88 -17.74 11.72 20.63
C GLU A 88 -17.45 11.69 19.12
N ILE A 89 -18.39 12.16 18.30
CA ILE A 89 -18.23 12.28 16.85
C ILE A 89 -17.05 13.21 16.53
N GLU A 90 -16.99 14.38 17.17
CA GLU A 90 -15.90 15.34 16.93
C GLU A 90 -14.55 14.81 17.41
N ALA A 91 -14.52 14.17 18.59
CA ALA A 91 -13.31 13.54 19.11
C ALA A 91 -12.79 12.44 18.17
N GLU A 92 -13.68 11.64 17.57
CA GLU A 92 -13.30 10.58 16.63
C GLU A 92 -12.89 11.13 15.26
N LYS A 93 -13.54 12.17 14.75
CA LYS A 93 -13.08 12.89 13.55
C LYS A 93 -11.65 13.39 13.71
N LYS A 94 -11.34 14.03 14.84
CA LYS A 94 -9.99 14.49 15.14
C LYS A 94 -8.98 13.34 15.18
N LYS A 95 -9.33 12.21 15.81
CA LYS A 95 -8.49 11.01 15.83
C LYS A 95 -8.27 10.44 14.41
N ASN A 96 -9.31 10.37 13.59
CA ASN A 96 -9.22 9.86 12.22
C ASN A 96 -8.37 10.77 11.33
N TYR A 97 -8.45 12.10 11.52
CA TYR A 97 -7.59 13.07 10.83
C TYR A 97 -6.11 12.89 11.20
N ILE A 98 -5.80 12.78 12.50
CA ILE A 98 -4.43 12.53 12.97
C ILE A 98 -3.91 11.19 12.42
N LEU A 99 -4.75 10.15 12.44
CA LEU A 99 -4.39 8.83 11.92
C LEU A 99 -4.06 8.90 10.42
N ALA A 100 -4.90 9.53 9.60
CA ALA A 100 -4.68 9.62 8.16
C ALA A 100 -3.39 10.40 7.83
N ASN A 101 -3.09 11.47 8.56
CA ASN A 101 -1.82 12.17 8.40
C ASN A 101 -0.62 11.28 8.75
N ASN A 102 -0.69 10.51 9.83
CA ASN A 102 0.39 9.61 10.22
C ASN A 102 0.58 8.45 9.22
N GLN A 103 -0.51 7.92 8.66
CA GLN A 103 -0.48 6.95 7.58
C GLN A 103 0.19 7.56 6.34
N HIS A 104 -0.21 8.77 5.95
CA HIS A 104 0.35 9.46 4.80
C HIS A 104 1.85 9.74 4.93
N ILE A 105 2.31 10.15 6.11
CA ILE A 105 3.75 10.31 6.41
C ILE A 105 4.50 9.00 6.18
N SER A 106 3.92 7.87 6.60
CA SER A 106 4.54 6.55 6.44
C SER A 106 4.61 6.13 4.97
N PHE A 107 3.58 6.45 4.18
CA PHE A 107 3.57 6.22 2.74
C PHE A 107 4.62 7.07 2.00
N ILE A 108 4.73 8.36 2.34
CA ILE A 108 5.77 9.26 1.79
C ILE A 108 7.15 8.69 2.08
N ALA A 109 7.43 8.32 3.34
CA ALA A 109 8.72 7.74 3.72
C ALA A 109 9.04 6.48 2.92
N LYS A 110 8.04 5.60 2.69
CA LYS A 110 8.21 4.40 1.86
C LYS A 110 8.55 4.73 0.40
N VAL A 111 7.91 5.74 -0.17
CA VAL A 111 8.20 6.20 -1.55
C VAL A 111 9.58 6.86 -1.63
N ASP A 112 9.98 7.64 -0.62
CA ASP A 112 11.30 8.25 -0.55
C ASP A 112 12.43 7.21 -0.43
N GLU A 113 12.23 6.16 0.38
CA GLU A 113 13.14 5.01 0.45
C GLU A 113 13.32 4.35 -0.92
N LEU A 114 12.21 4.13 -1.65
CA LEU A 114 12.26 3.56 -3.00
C LEU A 114 12.96 4.49 -3.99
N LYS A 115 12.74 5.81 -3.88
CA LYS A 115 13.40 6.80 -4.72
C LYS A 115 14.90 6.84 -4.48
N GLN A 116 15.35 6.65 -3.24
CA GLN A 116 16.78 6.55 -2.93
C GLN A 116 17.39 5.26 -3.49
N ALA A 117 16.67 4.13 -3.41
CA ALA A 117 17.14 2.86 -3.92
C ALA A 117 17.13 2.79 -5.47
N LEU A 118 16.18 3.48 -6.11
CA LEU A 118 15.93 3.46 -7.55
C LEU A 118 15.83 4.91 -8.09
N PRO A 119 16.93 5.69 -8.05
CA PRO A 119 16.90 7.13 -8.35
C PRO A 119 16.52 7.46 -9.80
N ASP A 120 16.76 6.55 -10.74
CA ASP A 120 16.50 6.74 -12.17
C ASP A 120 15.09 6.29 -12.60
N ASP A 121 14.29 5.69 -11.70
CA ASP A 121 12.92 5.30 -12.02
C ASP A 121 12.02 6.54 -12.09
N THR A 122 11.56 6.84 -13.31
CA THR A 122 10.72 8.01 -13.60
C THR A 122 9.37 7.92 -12.89
N GLY A 123 8.80 6.72 -12.76
CA GLY A 123 7.51 6.50 -12.11
C GLY A 123 7.58 6.82 -10.62
N ILE A 124 8.59 6.30 -9.93
CA ILE A 124 8.84 6.59 -8.51
C ILE A 124 9.08 8.09 -8.31
N SER A 125 9.90 8.71 -9.16
CA SER A 125 10.18 10.14 -9.08
C SER A 125 8.91 10.99 -9.27
N ALA A 126 8.03 10.63 -10.20
CA ALA A 126 6.75 11.29 -10.42
C ALA A 126 5.81 11.14 -9.22
N VAL A 127 5.72 9.93 -8.64
CA VAL A 127 4.90 9.69 -7.43
C VAL A 127 5.42 10.52 -6.25
N ALA A 128 6.73 10.56 -6.04
CA ALA A 128 7.32 11.38 -4.98
C ALA A 128 7.00 12.88 -5.18
N ALA A 129 7.10 13.39 -6.41
CA ALA A 129 6.75 14.77 -6.74
C ALA A 129 5.26 15.07 -6.52
N PHE A 130 4.37 14.16 -6.91
CA PHE A 130 2.93 14.26 -6.65
C PHE A 130 2.65 14.33 -5.14
N LEU A 131 3.24 13.42 -4.36
CA LEU A 131 3.00 13.34 -2.91
C LEU A 131 3.51 14.58 -2.17
N ALA A 132 4.57 15.22 -2.66
CA ALA A 132 5.09 16.47 -2.09
C ALA A 132 4.17 17.68 -2.33
N SER A 133 3.29 17.63 -3.34
CA SER A 133 2.38 18.75 -3.68
C SER A 133 1.00 18.59 -3.04
N SER A 134 0.66 19.47 -2.09
CA SER A 134 -0.69 19.56 -1.55
C SER A 134 -1.72 19.96 -2.61
N GLU A 135 -1.31 20.78 -3.59
CA GLU A 135 -2.18 21.22 -4.69
C GLU A 135 -2.60 20.04 -5.57
N GLU A 136 -1.64 19.20 -5.99
CA GLU A 136 -1.93 18.05 -6.85
C GLU A 136 -2.81 17.02 -6.14
N LYS A 137 -2.56 16.76 -4.86
CA LYS A 137 -3.44 15.92 -4.03
C LYS A 137 -4.86 16.50 -3.91
N HIS A 138 -4.99 17.82 -3.81
CA HIS A 138 -6.30 18.48 -3.76
C HIS A 138 -7.06 18.36 -5.08
N LYS A 139 -6.38 18.43 -6.23
CA LYS A 139 -7.01 18.19 -7.55
C LYS A 139 -7.64 16.80 -7.66
N VAL A 140 -7.03 15.77 -7.05
CA VAL A 140 -7.65 14.43 -6.97
C VAL A 140 -9.01 14.51 -6.29
N MET A 141 -9.09 15.19 -5.14
CA MET A 141 -10.30 15.32 -4.33
C MET A 141 -11.38 16.21 -4.98
N GLN A 142 -11.01 17.04 -5.94
CA GLN A 142 -11.94 17.84 -6.75
C GLN A 142 -12.37 17.15 -8.05
N SER A 143 -11.73 16.04 -8.42
CA SER A 143 -12.01 15.35 -9.67
C SER A 143 -13.41 14.72 -9.70
N LYS A 144 -13.98 14.58 -10.90
CA LYS A 144 -15.32 14.00 -11.13
C LYS A 144 -15.53 12.65 -10.44
N ASN A 145 -14.50 11.81 -10.45
CA ASN A 145 -14.58 10.44 -9.94
C ASN A 145 -14.37 10.34 -8.42
N TRP A 146 -13.92 11.43 -7.76
CA TRP A 146 -13.65 11.41 -6.33
C TRP A 146 -14.88 11.07 -5.49
N ALA A 147 -16.04 11.61 -5.85
CA ALA A 147 -17.30 11.36 -5.12
C ALA A 147 -17.69 9.87 -5.08
N GLU A 148 -17.27 9.09 -6.07
CA GLU A 148 -17.49 7.64 -6.10
C GLU A 148 -16.36 6.87 -5.41
N CYS A 149 -15.13 7.38 -5.47
CA CYS A 149 -13.96 6.84 -4.78
C CYS A 149 -14.09 6.94 -3.25
N SER A 150 -14.44 8.12 -2.73
CA SER A 150 -14.52 8.37 -1.28
C SER A 150 -15.59 7.54 -0.57
N LYS A 151 -16.66 7.16 -1.29
CA LYS A 151 -17.71 6.25 -0.79
C LYS A 151 -17.22 4.83 -0.54
N ILE A 152 -16.14 4.39 -1.19
CA ILE A 152 -15.55 3.08 -0.94
C ILE A 152 -14.70 3.20 0.33
N LYS A 153 -15.18 2.60 1.43
CA LYS A 153 -14.45 2.57 2.70
C LYS A 153 -13.05 1.97 2.49
N GLY A 154 -12.01 2.76 2.74
CA GLY A 154 -10.62 2.34 2.54
C GLY A 154 -10.29 2.03 1.08
N CYS A 155 -10.80 2.82 0.13
CA CYS A 155 -10.54 2.62 -1.29
C CYS A 155 -9.04 2.57 -1.59
N ASN A 156 -8.57 1.46 -2.16
CA ASN A 156 -7.21 1.32 -2.65
C ASN A 156 -7.00 2.16 -3.91
N LEU A 157 -5.84 2.81 -3.96
CA LEU A 157 -5.36 3.65 -5.04
C LEU A 157 -3.95 3.18 -5.43
N SER A 158 -3.62 3.35 -6.71
CA SER A 158 -2.24 3.27 -7.19
C SER A 158 -2.02 4.34 -8.25
N PHE A 159 -0.82 4.37 -8.81
CA PHE A 159 -0.37 5.40 -9.74
C PHE A 159 -0.08 4.83 -11.11
N ARG A 160 -0.30 5.64 -12.14
CA ARG A 160 0.11 5.36 -13.52
C ARG A 160 0.62 6.64 -14.17
N LEU A 161 1.70 6.52 -14.95
CA LEU A 161 2.18 7.63 -15.79
C LEU A 161 1.22 7.84 -16.98
N ALA A 162 0.98 9.09 -17.37
CA ALA A 162 0.03 9.42 -18.44
C ALA A 162 0.37 8.81 -19.81
N GLU A 163 1.65 8.55 -20.07
CA GLU A 163 2.14 7.86 -21.27
C GLU A 163 1.99 6.33 -21.23
N GLU A 164 1.76 5.77 -20.04
CA GLU A 164 1.58 4.33 -19.86
C GLU A 164 0.12 3.95 -20.12
N THR A 165 -0.07 2.92 -20.95
CA THR A 165 -1.41 2.50 -21.38
C THR A 165 -2.09 1.57 -20.38
N ALA A 166 -1.31 0.77 -19.65
CA ALA A 166 -1.84 -0.29 -18.79
C ALA A 166 -1.10 -0.44 -17.46
N ALA A 167 0.23 -0.38 -17.48
CA ALA A 167 1.05 -0.68 -16.31
C ALA A 167 0.91 0.39 -15.23
N LEU A 168 0.79 -0.06 -13.97
CA LEU A 168 0.92 0.82 -12.80
C LEU A 168 2.40 1.07 -12.51
N VAL A 169 2.72 2.16 -11.82
CA VAL A 169 4.09 2.47 -11.38
C VAL A 169 4.66 1.33 -10.52
N CYS A 170 3.83 0.73 -9.65
CA CYS A 170 4.22 -0.42 -8.83
C CYS A 170 4.50 -1.71 -9.63
N GLN A 171 4.18 -1.74 -10.93
CA GLN A 171 4.41 -2.85 -11.83
C GLN A 171 5.63 -2.63 -12.75
N SER A 172 6.33 -1.50 -12.65
CA SER A 172 7.61 -1.27 -13.34
C SER A 172 8.54 -2.45 -13.16
N GLN A 173 9.18 -2.89 -14.24
CA GLN A 173 10.09 -4.03 -14.21
C GLN A 173 11.23 -3.81 -13.20
N VAL A 174 11.76 -2.57 -13.14
CA VAL A 174 12.80 -2.16 -12.19
C VAL A 174 12.33 -2.33 -10.74
N VAL A 175 11.10 -1.89 -10.43
CA VAL A 175 10.50 -2.07 -9.10
C VAL A 175 10.34 -3.56 -8.79
N GLN A 176 9.85 -4.35 -9.73
CA GLN A 176 9.67 -5.78 -9.49
C GLN A 176 10.98 -6.52 -9.26
N ASP A 177 12.03 -6.18 -10.01
CA ASP A 177 13.36 -6.77 -9.87
C ASP A 177 14.00 -6.39 -8.52
N TYR A 178 13.88 -5.13 -8.11
CA TYR A 178 14.31 -4.66 -6.80
C TYR A 178 13.63 -5.44 -5.66
N LEU A 179 12.32 -5.65 -5.74
CA LEU A 179 11.57 -6.38 -4.73
C LEU A 179 11.92 -7.87 -4.70
N ARG A 180 12.15 -8.50 -5.86
CA ARG A 180 12.62 -9.89 -5.94
C ARG A 180 13.98 -10.05 -5.28
N GLN A 181 14.93 -9.17 -5.58
CA GLN A 181 16.27 -9.20 -4.98
C GLN A 181 16.20 -8.99 -3.46
N THR A 182 15.45 -7.98 -3.00
CA THR A 182 15.29 -7.69 -1.58
C THR A 182 14.65 -8.87 -0.82
N ASN A 183 13.69 -9.58 -1.43
CA ASN A 183 13.10 -10.77 -0.84
C ASN A 183 14.07 -11.95 -0.79
N GLN A 184 14.87 -12.14 -1.85
CA GLN A 184 15.91 -13.18 -1.91
C GLN A 184 17.00 -12.93 -0.87
N ASP A 185 17.52 -11.71 -0.77
CA ASP A 185 18.53 -11.33 0.23
C ASP A 185 18.04 -11.51 1.66
N ASN A 186 16.75 -11.24 1.92
CA ASN A 186 16.13 -11.49 3.22
C ASN A 186 15.97 -13.00 3.50
N SER A 187 15.80 -13.84 2.48
CA SER A 187 15.72 -15.29 2.60
C SER A 187 17.09 -15.95 2.78
N ASP A 188 18.12 -15.43 2.10
CA ASP A 188 19.49 -15.94 2.14
C ASP A 188 20.25 -15.47 3.40
N ASN A 189 19.96 -14.24 3.87
CA ASN A 189 20.42 -13.74 5.18
C ASN A 189 19.46 -14.09 6.32
N ALA A 190 18.42 -14.90 6.09
CA ALA A 190 17.61 -15.44 7.17
C ALA A 190 18.50 -16.35 8.02
N PRO A 191 18.51 -16.21 9.36
CA PRO A 191 19.29 -17.09 10.21
C PRO A 191 18.87 -18.54 9.94
N LYS A 192 19.84 -19.38 9.58
CA LYS A 192 19.63 -20.81 9.34
C LYS A 192 19.55 -21.54 10.68
N GLY A 193 18.60 -22.46 10.81
CA GLY A 193 18.42 -23.31 11.97
C GLY A 193 18.22 -24.77 11.56
N ILE A 194 18.22 -25.68 12.53
CA ILE A 194 17.90 -27.09 12.26
C ILE A 194 16.38 -27.26 12.28
N CYS A 195 15.84 -27.87 11.21
CA CYS A 195 14.44 -28.23 11.14
C CYS A 195 14.10 -29.33 12.16
N LEU A 196 13.09 -29.11 13.02
CA LEU A 196 12.71 -30.13 14.01
C LEU A 196 12.02 -31.36 13.43
N VAL A 197 11.39 -31.23 12.26
CA VAL A 197 10.73 -32.36 11.60
C VAL A 197 11.72 -33.20 10.80
N THR A 198 12.68 -32.56 10.14
CA THR A 198 13.58 -33.24 9.17
C THR A 198 15.03 -33.38 9.64
N GLY A 199 15.45 -32.66 10.68
CA GLY A 199 16.84 -32.64 11.16
C GLY A 199 17.84 -31.95 10.22
N LYS A 200 17.39 -31.37 9.10
CA LYS A 200 18.25 -30.72 8.11
C LYS A 200 18.34 -29.20 8.33
N PRO A 201 19.43 -28.54 7.90
CA PRO A 201 19.48 -27.08 7.86
C PRO A 201 18.34 -26.50 7.02
N ALA A 202 17.58 -25.57 7.59
CA ALA A 202 16.51 -24.84 6.93
C ALA A 202 16.52 -23.36 7.38
N SER A 203 15.91 -22.47 6.60
CA SER A 203 15.74 -21.07 6.98
C SER A 203 14.77 -20.97 8.17
N ILE A 204 15.14 -20.22 9.22
CA ILE A 204 14.21 -19.95 10.33
C ILE A 204 13.16 -18.97 9.81
N ALA A 205 11.91 -19.42 9.70
CA ALA A 205 10.80 -18.54 9.43
C ALA A 205 10.74 -17.46 10.53
N ARG A 206 10.85 -16.18 10.15
CA ARG A 206 10.57 -15.07 11.08
C ARG A 206 9.06 -15.02 11.33
N LEU A 207 8.62 -15.69 12.38
CA LEU A 207 7.26 -15.53 12.91
C LEU A 207 7.14 -14.10 13.41
N HIS A 208 6.40 -13.25 12.68
CA HIS A 208 5.91 -11.98 13.19
C HIS A 208 4.79 -12.25 14.20
N ASN A 209 5.13 -12.77 15.38
CA ASN A 209 4.29 -12.78 16.57
C ASN A 209 5.21 -12.90 17.78
N ALA A 210 5.20 -11.89 18.64
CA ALA A 210 5.90 -11.94 19.92
C ALA A 210 5.18 -12.94 20.83
N ILE A 211 5.71 -14.16 20.91
CA ILE A 211 5.43 -15.06 22.04
C ILE A 211 6.64 -14.98 22.95
N THR A 212 6.49 -14.29 24.08
CA THR A 212 7.47 -14.29 25.15
C THR A 212 7.49 -15.66 25.83
N ARG A 213 8.57 -16.43 25.63
CA ARG A 213 9.19 -17.26 26.68
C ARG A 213 10.60 -17.72 26.26
N SER A 214 11.50 -17.57 27.23
CA SER A 214 12.90 -18.00 27.38
C SER A 214 13.49 -19.03 26.40
N HIS A 215 14.67 -18.67 25.88
CA HIS A 215 15.78 -19.48 25.35
C HIS A 215 15.48 -20.86 24.72
N LEU A 216 15.19 -20.85 23.42
CA LEU A 216 15.81 -21.71 22.41
C LEU A 216 15.51 -21.11 21.02
N ARG A 217 16.52 -20.83 20.18
CA ARG A 217 16.29 -20.39 18.79
C ARG A 217 16.08 -21.63 17.94
N VAL A 218 14.85 -21.88 17.46
CA VAL A 218 14.52 -23.08 16.68
C VAL A 218 13.74 -22.71 15.42
N ALA A 219 14.10 -23.35 14.30
CA ALA A 219 13.37 -23.25 13.04
C ALA A 219 12.13 -24.15 13.09
N VAL A 220 10.95 -23.59 12.87
CA VAL A 220 9.74 -24.39 12.60
C VAL A 220 9.57 -24.47 11.08
N CYS A 221 9.86 -25.66 10.57
CA CYS A 221 9.41 -26.27 9.32
C CYS A 221 8.77 -27.60 9.73
#